data_AF-A0A264W055-F1
#
_entry.id   AF-A0A264W055-F1
#
_cell.length_a   1.000
_cell.length_b   1.000
_cell.length_c   1.000
_cell.angle_alpha   90.00
_cell.angle_beta   90.00
_cell.angle_gamma   90.00
#
_symmetry.space_group_name_H-M   'P 1'
#
loop_
_entity.id
_entity.type
_entity.pdbx_description
1 polymer ?
#
loop_
_entity_poly.entity_id
_entity_poly.type
_entity_poly.pdbx_seq_one_letter_code
_entity_poly.pdbx_strand_id
1 'polypeptide(L)' 'SSPYSGTIEDPVTGTASGVMGAYMKQYGNTKQREFIIEQGQEIGKDGKVEIEINEEGDHVKVNMTGTAVYSETRILKI' A
#
# COMPACT_ATOMS: atom_id res chain seq x y z
N SER A 1 -9.57 4.41 -0.83
CA SER A 1 -10.46 5.51 -1.25
C SER A 1 -10.26 5.74 -2.73
N SER A 2 -11.29 5.71 -3.56
CA SER A 2 -11.11 5.90 -5.01
C SER A 2 -12.31 6.58 -5.72
N PRO A 3 -13.57 6.52 -5.24
CA PRO A 3 -14.65 7.24 -5.93
C PRO A 3 -14.62 8.77 -5.78
N TYR A 4 -13.92 9.31 -4.78
CA TYR A 4 -13.95 10.74 -4.42
C TYR A 4 -12.61 11.48 -4.63
N SER A 5 -11.56 10.79 -5.09
CA SER A 5 -10.22 11.38 -5.31
C SER A 5 -10.04 12.00 -6.69
N GLY A 6 -10.99 11.83 -7.62
CA GLY A 6 -10.90 12.35 -8.99
C GLY A 6 -9.90 11.59 -9.88
N THR A 7 -9.35 10.47 -9.41
CA THR A 7 -8.44 9.58 -10.14
C THR A 7 -9.20 8.38 -10.70
N ILE A 8 -8.93 8.00 -11.97
CA ILE A 8 -9.45 6.75 -12.55
C ILE A 8 -8.75 5.54 -11.91
N GLU A 9 -7.46 5.69 -11.62
CA GLU A 9 -6.62 4.71 -10.95
C GLU A 9 -5.60 5.43 -10.06
N ASP A 10 -5.34 4.88 -8.87
CA ASP A 10 -4.32 5.38 -7.96
C ASP A 10 -2.97 4.72 -8.26
N PRO A 11 -1.85 5.47 -8.22
CA PRO A 11 -0.51 4.89 -8.41
C PRO A 11 -0.13 3.91 -7.30
N VAL A 12 -0.56 4.19 -6.06
CA VAL A 12 -0.40 3.32 -4.89
C VAL A 12 -1.57 3.57 -3.94
N THR A 13 -2.25 2.52 -3.50
CA THR A 13 -3.31 2.60 -2.49
C THR A 13 -2.86 1.89 -1.21
N GLY A 14 -2.07 2.57 -0.37
CA GLY A 14 -1.47 1.95 0.83
C GLY A 14 -2.50 1.27 1.75
N THR A 15 -3.66 1.89 1.98
CA THR A 15 -4.73 1.28 2.80
C THR A 15 -5.20 -0.07 2.25
N ALA A 16 -5.28 -0.23 0.92
CA ALA A 16 -5.60 -1.51 0.29
C ALA A 16 -4.44 -2.51 0.43
N SER A 17 -3.19 -2.05 0.33
CA SER A 17 -1.99 -2.88 0.56
C SER A 17 -2.01 -3.52 1.95
N GLY A 18 -2.35 -2.75 3.00
CA GLY A 18 -2.47 -3.30 4.36
C GLY A 18 -3.53 -4.40 4.47
N VAL A 19 -4.69 -4.20 3.85
CA VAL A 19 -5.77 -5.20 3.80
C VAL A 19 -5.33 -6.44 3.02
N MET A 20 -4.60 -6.28 1.91
CA MET A 20 -4.04 -7.40 1.14
C MET A 20 -3.09 -8.26 1.98
N GLY A 21 -2.20 -7.64 2.78
CA GLY A 21 -1.31 -8.39 3.67
C GLY A 21 -2.08 -9.22 4.70
N ALA A 22 -3.09 -8.62 5.34
CA ALA A 22 -3.97 -9.33 6.28
C ALA A 22 -4.76 -10.46 5.59
N TYR A 23 -5.25 -10.21 4.37
CA TYR A 23 -5.96 -11.22 3.57
C TYR A 23 -5.07 -12.41 3.23
N MET A 24 -3.83 -12.16 2.78
CA MET A 24 -2.88 -13.22 2.46
C MET A 24 -2.52 -14.06 3.68
N LYS A 25 -2.36 -13.43 4.85
CA LYS A 25 -2.14 -14.14 6.11
C LYS A 25 -3.32 -15.05 6.48
N GLN A 26 -4.55 -14.57 6.31
CA GLN A 26 -5.76 -15.30 6.69
C GLN A 26 -6.12 -16.42 5.69
N TYR A 27 -5.96 -16.18 4.39
CA TYR A 27 -6.52 -17.04 3.33
C TYR A 27 -5.48 -17.54 2.32
N GLY A 28 -4.29 -16.94 2.27
CA GLY A 28 -3.26 -17.25 1.27
C GLY A 28 -2.45 -18.52 1.56
N ASN A 29 -2.76 -19.27 2.62
CA ASN A 29 -2.04 -20.48 3.05
C ASN A 29 -0.52 -20.27 3.11
N THR A 30 -0.09 -19.10 3.60
CA THR A 30 1.32 -18.72 3.71
C THR A 30 1.71 -18.58 5.18
N LYS A 31 2.97 -18.91 5.48
CA LYS A 31 3.60 -18.61 6.77
C LYS A 31 4.31 -17.25 6.78
N GLN A 32 4.33 -16.57 5.63
CA GLN A 32 4.95 -15.26 5.51
C GLN A 32 4.20 -14.23 6.36
N ARG A 33 4.98 -13.31 6.92
CA ARG A 33 4.49 -12.15 7.67
C ARG A 33 4.83 -10.84 6.97
N GLU A 34 5.71 -10.89 5.98
CA GLU A 34 6.16 -9.74 5.22
C GLU A 34 5.74 -9.91 3.77
N PHE A 35 5.22 -8.83 3.18
CA PHE A 35 4.74 -8.79 1.81
C PHE A 35 5.23 -7.51 1.14
N ILE A 36 5.65 -7.62 -0.11
CA ILE A 36 5.82 -6.47 -1.00
C ILE A 36 4.59 -6.44 -1.91
N ILE A 37 3.89 -5.31 -1.90
CA ILE A 37 2.72 -5.09 -2.74
C ILE A 37 3.07 -4.01 -3.75
N GLU A 38 2.87 -4.34 -5.02
CA GLU A 38 3.14 -3.44 -6.13
C GLU A 38 1.84 -2.95 -6.78
N GLN A 39 1.82 -1.71 -7.25
CA GLN A 39 0.67 -1.10 -7.92
C GLN A 39 1.12 -0.02 -8.92
N GLY A 40 0.32 0.17 -9.98
CA GLY A 40 0.41 1.29 -10.90
C GLY A 40 1.27 1.04 -12.14
N GLN A 41 1.76 -0.18 -12.37
CA GLN A 41 2.61 -0.54 -13.50
C GLN A 41 1.89 -0.27 -14.84
N GLU A 42 0.60 -0.56 -14.90
CA GLU A 42 -0.26 -0.33 -16.05
C GLU A 42 -0.39 1.15 -16.43
N ILE A 43 -0.24 2.06 -15.45
CA ILE A 43 -0.23 3.51 -15.65
C ILE A 43 1.19 4.10 -15.63
N GLY A 44 2.23 3.26 -15.75
CA GLY A 44 3.64 3.67 -15.83
C GLY A 44 4.21 4.17 -14.50
N LYS A 45 3.68 3.69 -13.37
CA LYS A 45 4.14 3.99 -12.02
C LYS A 45 4.69 2.71 -11.38
N ASP A 46 5.83 2.79 -10.69
CA ASP A 46 6.43 1.65 -9.98
C ASP A 46 6.18 1.79 -8.48
N GLY A 47 4.92 1.71 -8.10
CA GLY A 47 4.49 1.85 -6.72
C GLY A 47 4.78 0.59 -5.92
N LYS A 48 5.47 0.72 -4.78
CA LYS A 48 5.81 -0.41 -3.90
C LYS A 48 5.59 -0.08 -2.43
N VAL A 49 4.97 -1.01 -1.71
CA VAL A 49 4.68 -0.91 -0.29
C VAL A 49 5.08 -2.20 0.41
N GLU A 50 5.82 -2.07 1.49
CA GLU A 50 6.16 -3.17 2.39
C GLU A 50 5.11 -3.28 3.49
N ILE A 51 4.57 -4.47 3.68
CA ILE A 51 3.56 -4.79 4.69
C ILE A 51 4.11 -5.86 5.61
N GLU A 52 4.11 -5.57 6.91
CA GLU A 52 4.44 -6.53 7.95
C GLU A 52 3.20 -6.83 8.80
N ILE A 53 2.95 -8.11 9.03
CA ILE A 53 1.79 -8.64 9.73
C ILE A 53 2.23 -9.24 11.07
N ASN A 54 1.74 -8.64 12.15
CA ASN A 54 1.98 -9.06 13.53
C ASN A 54 0.68 -9.55 14.17
N GLU A 55 0.67 -10.77 14.68
CA GLU A 55 -0.47 -11.35 15.38
C GLU A 55 -0.42 -10.94 16.87
N GLU A 56 -1.41 -10.18 17.34
CA GLU A 56 -1.54 -9.73 18.73
C GLU A 56 -2.87 -10.26 19.32
N GLY A 57 -2.85 -11.52 19.78
CA GLY A 57 -4.04 -12.21 20.28
C GLY A 57 -5.05 -12.46 19.15
N ASP A 58 -6.29 -11.99 19.35
CA ASP A 58 -7.37 -12.09 18.34
C ASP A 58 -7.31 -10.97 17.28
N HIS A 59 -6.34 -10.07 17.38
CA HIS A 59 -6.15 -8.97 16.45
C HIS A 59 -4.90 -9.17 15.59
N VAL A 60 -4.98 -8.63 14.36
CA VAL A 60 -3.84 -8.54 13.46
C VAL A 60 -3.42 -7.09 13.38
N LYS A 61 -2.17 -6.81 13.75
CA LYS A 61 -1.53 -5.53 13.58
C LYS A 61 -0.79 -5.51 12.25
N VAL A 62 -1.03 -4.45 11.48
CA VAL A 62 -0.47 -4.26 10.14
C VAL A 62 0.44 -3.04 10.18
N ASN A 63 1.74 -3.24 9.95
CA ASN A 63 2.69 -2.15 9.75
C ASN A 63 2.93 -1.96 8.26
N MET A 64 3.02 -0.70 7.84
CA MET A 64 3.24 -0.32 6.44
C MET A 64 4.44 0.58 6.34
N THR A 65 5.37 0.22 5.46
CA THR A 65 6.57 0.99 5.15
C THR A 65 6.62 1.28 3.66
N GLY A 66 7.05 2.49 3.31
CA GLY A 66 7.26 2.90 1.94
C GLY A 66 8.30 4.00 1.88
N THR A 67 9.01 4.08 0.75
CA THR A 67 9.95 5.17 0.49
C THR A 67 9.28 6.22 -0.37
N ALA A 68 9.49 7.49 -0.05
CA ALA A 68 9.10 8.62 -0.88
C ALA A 68 10.34 9.26 -1.51
N VAL A 69 10.20 9.73 -2.75
CA VAL A 69 11.25 10.46 -3.46
C VAL A 69 10.76 11.87 -3.73
N TYR A 70 11.62 12.86 -3.47
CA TYR A 70 11.32 14.23 -3.82
C TYR A 70 11.19 14.37 -5.34
N SER A 71 10.07 14.93 -5.80
CA SER A 71 9.84 15.21 -7.21
C SER A 71 10.24 16.64 -7.55
N GLU A 72 9.56 17.63 -6.98
CA GLU A 72 9.81 19.04 -7.23
C GLU A 72 9.18 19.94 -6.16
N THR A 73 9.57 21.21 -6.17
CA THR A 73 8.96 22.29 -5.39
C THR A 73 8.42 23.31 -6.36
N ARG A 74 7.17 23.75 -6.16
CA ARG A 74 6.56 24.82 -6.96
C ARG A 74 6.06 25.95 -6.06
N ILE A 75 6.27 27.19 -6.50
CA ILE A 75 5.69 28.37 -5.86
C ILE A 75 4.30 28.59 -6.47
N LEU A 76 3.26 28.47 -5.65
CA LEU A 76 1.90 28.80 -6.05
C LEU A 76 1.66 30.30 -5.78
N LYS A 77 1.37 31.07 -6.83
CA LYS A 77 0.82 32.42 -6.67
C LYS A 77 -0.68 32.29 -6.46
N ILE A 78 -1.12 32.65 -5.26
CA ILE A 78 -2.52 32.68 -4.85
C ILE A 78 -3.04 34.10 -5.02
#